data_AF-A0A8S3V6M7-F1
#
_entry.id   AF-A0A8S3V6M7-F1
#
_cell.length_a   1.000
_cell.length_b   1.000
_cell.length_c   1.000
_cell.angle_alpha   90.00
_cell.angle_beta   90.00
_cell.angle_gamma   90.00
#
_symmetry.space_group_name_H-M   'P 1'
#
loop_
_entity.id
_entity.type
_entity.pdbx_description
1 polymer ?
#
loop_
_entity_poly.entity_id
_entity_poly.type
_entity_poly.pdbx_seq_one_letter_code
_entity_poly.pdbx_strand_id
1 'polypeptide(L)'
;MLEHVAEVFGEPQDESRASLAPLRVAALQAQAWMLVGYTICWDNVGEHTTARHQSRDNKNVMHNWALAYMAENRIPTVNLSNNETMSAIDIPVPTFLPSKEDFQQLKIRMAVMVERVISKYLVKYKEDKEAAFTPIQHEEWEKSTRKSKSINIGVIDKNPSSTHGVVKILDKLHAYVSSSEEKVFPLILWGDALSCERHSDAHNIRSNSNNERDRLEAVADVPKHRSEVDFCMELLGETDDTRNVIKFQMSLEKHPGNKSFATSLDIHMAKLQTSVSKEHNKLKNILLHENTDINASRSVNRKIRIAEMLMKKWKIYFW
;
A
#
# COMPACT_ATOMS: atom_id res chain seq x y z
N MET A 1 -15.72 18.42 -25.70
CA MET A 1 -15.01 17.53 -24.75
C MET A 1 -13.97 16.60 -25.41
N LEU A 2 -14.24 16.01 -26.60
CA LEU A 2 -13.21 15.30 -27.40
C LEU A 2 -12.13 16.25 -27.98
N GLU A 3 -12.46 17.52 -28.19
CA GLU A 3 -11.58 18.51 -28.82
C GLU A 3 -10.50 19.08 -27.89
N HIS A 4 -10.78 19.17 -26.58
CA HIS A 4 -9.87 19.84 -25.63
C HIS A 4 -8.60 19.04 -25.33
N VAL A 5 -8.66 17.70 -25.44
CA VAL A 5 -7.46 16.85 -25.29
C VAL A 5 -6.60 16.89 -26.57
N ALA A 6 -7.21 17.07 -27.75
CA ALA A 6 -6.45 17.29 -28.98
C ALA A 6 -5.69 18.63 -28.95
N GLU A 7 -6.25 19.66 -28.32
CA GLU A 7 -5.60 20.96 -28.12
C GLU A 7 -4.40 20.91 -27.16
N VAL A 8 -4.50 20.19 -26.03
CA VAL A 8 -3.40 20.08 -25.04
C VAL A 8 -2.16 19.37 -25.61
N PHE A 9 -2.34 18.52 -26.62
CA PHE A 9 -1.23 17.76 -27.22
C PHE A 9 -0.64 18.36 -28.51
N GLY A 10 -1.16 19.49 -29.00
CA GLY A 10 -0.63 20.25 -30.14
C GLY A 10 -0.54 19.48 -31.47
N GLU A 11 -0.82 20.15 -32.60
CA GLU A 11 -0.40 19.61 -33.88
C GLU A 11 1.13 19.72 -34.01
N PRO A 12 1.87 18.61 -34.17
CA PRO A 12 3.32 18.64 -34.29
C PRO A 12 3.70 19.10 -35.70
N GLN A 13 4.43 20.21 -35.78
CA GLN A 13 5.08 20.67 -37.00
C GLN A 13 6.36 19.89 -37.35
N ASP A 14 6.66 18.75 -36.72
CA ASP A 14 7.94 18.07 -36.94
C ASP A 14 7.86 16.53 -36.87
N GLU A 15 8.53 15.87 -37.81
CA GLU A 15 8.38 14.45 -38.19
C GLU A 15 9.14 13.44 -37.29
N SER A 16 9.44 13.75 -36.02
CA SER A 16 10.13 12.82 -35.10
C SER A 16 9.21 11.79 -34.40
N ARG A 17 8.06 11.48 -35.01
CA ARG A 17 6.84 10.85 -34.43
C ARG A 17 6.86 9.31 -34.28
N ALA A 18 7.90 8.70 -33.74
CA ALA A 18 7.83 7.28 -33.31
C ALA A 18 7.49 7.10 -31.82
N SER A 19 7.75 8.10 -30.95
CA SER A 19 7.69 7.92 -29.49
C SER A 19 6.38 8.37 -28.82
N LEU A 20 5.50 9.10 -29.52
CA LEU A 20 4.27 9.69 -28.94
C LEU A 20 3.01 8.85 -29.16
N ALA A 21 3.03 7.88 -30.07
CA ALA A 21 1.88 7.01 -30.35
C ALA A 21 1.39 6.21 -29.12
N PRO A 22 2.27 5.65 -28.26
CA PRO A 22 1.83 4.90 -27.08
C PRO A 22 1.07 5.78 -26.06
N LEU A 23 1.50 7.03 -25.87
CA LEU A 23 0.88 7.97 -24.93
C LEU A 23 -0.56 8.33 -25.36
N ARG A 24 -0.79 8.50 -26.66
CA ARG A 24 -2.12 8.82 -27.21
C ARG A 24 -3.09 7.64 -27.10
N VAL A 25 -2.62 6.42 -27.39
CA VAL A 25 -3.43 5.20 -27.23
C VAL A 25 -3.79 4.99 -25.75
N ALA A 26 -2.83 5.19 -24.86
CA ALA A 26 -3.05 5.09 -23.43
C ALA A 26 -4.07 6.12 -22.92
N ALA A 27 -4.00 7.37 -23.39
CA ALA A 27 -4.95 8.42 -23.01
C ALA A 27 -6.39 8.12 -23.49
N LEU A 28 -6.55 7.63 -24.73
CA LEU A 28 -7.87 7.25 -25.26
C LEU A 28 -8.47 6.06 -24.52
N GLN A 29 -7.64 5.08 -24.14
CA GLN A 29 -8.10 3.95 -23.34
C GLN A 29 -8.41 4.34 -21.89
N ALA A 30 -7.64 5.25 -21.29
CA ALA A 30 -7.93 5.83 -19.98
C ALA A 30 -9.29 6.55 -19.97
N GLN A 31 -9.64 7.23 -21.07
CA GLN A 31 -10.94 7.85 -21.25
C GLN A 31 -12.08 6.82 -21.25
N ALA A 32 -11.91 5.67 -21.91
CA ALA A 32 -12.88 4.57 -21.85
C ALA A 32 -13.01 3.98 -20.42
N TRP A 33 -11.94 4.03 -19.63
CA TRP A 33 -11.91 3.55 -18.25
C TRP A 33 -12.42 4.54 -17.22
N MET A 34 -12.78 5.78 -17.59
CA MET A 34 -13.35 6.76 -16.65
C MET A 34 -14.64 6.26 -15.97
N LEU A 35 -15.43 5.41 -16.64
CA LEU A 35 -16.65 4.84 -16.07
C LEU A 35 -16.39 3.76 -15.01
N VAL A 36 -15.26 3.07 -15.07
CA VAL A 36 -14.90 1.98 -14.15
C VAL A 36 -13.91 2.47 -13.09
N GLY A 37 -13.18 3.54 -13.40
CA GLY A 37 -12.02 4.00 -12.67
C GLY A 37 -10.78 3.18 -13.02
N TYR A 38 -9.62 3.79 -12.78
CA TYR A 38 -8.33 3.13 -12.89
C TYR A 38 -7.40 3.67 -11.82
N THR A 39 -6.32 2.95 -11.55
CA THR A 39 -5.21 3.43 -10.75
C THR A 39 -3.96 3.48 -11.59
N ILE A 40 -3.03 4.35 -11.22
CA ILE A 40 -1.69 4.32 -11.80
C ILE A 40 -0.75 3.65 -10.80
N CYS A 41 0.10 2.78 -11.31
CA CYS A 41 1.20 2.19 -10.58
C CYS A 41 2.51 2.65 -11.22
N TRP A 42 3.52 2.92 -10.42
CA TRP A 42 4.86 3.06 -10.94
C TRP A 42 5.89 2.41 -10.01
N ASP A 43 7.00 1.98 -10.60
CA ASP A 43 8.10 1.33 -9.91
C ASP A 43 9.44 1.74 -10.53
N ASN A 44 10.52 1.47 -9.82
CA ASN A 44 11.88 1.75 -10.26
C ASN A 44 12.30 0.76 -11.35
N VAL A 45 12.83 1.29 -12.46
CA VAL A 45 13.52 0.49 -13.48
C VAL A 45 14.95 0.97 -13.61
N GLY A 46 15.88 0.02 -13.47
CA GLY A 46 17.31 0.26 -13.57
C GLY A 46 17.86 -0.28 -14.88
N GLU A 47 18.57 0.54 -15.63
CA GLU A 47 19.34 0.12 -16.81
C GLU A 47 20.83 0.41 -16.61
N HIS A 48 21.65 -0.63 -16.69
CA HIS A 48 23.10 -0.49 -16.61
C HIS A 48 23.70 -0.43 -18.02
N THR A 49 24.23 0.73 -18.39
CA THR A 49 24.94 0.91 -19.66
C THR A 49 26.44 0.73 -19.44
N THR A 50 27.01 -0.27 -20.11
CA THR A 50 28.45 -0.55 -20.06
C THR A 50 29.16 0.17 -21.19
N ALA A 51 30.16 0.98 -20.86
CA ALA A 51 31.02 1.61 -21.85
C ALA A 51 31.95 0.55 -22.48
N ARG A 52 31.95 0.45 -23.82
CA ARG A 52 32.85 -0.46 -24.56
C ARG A 52 34.32 -0.19 -24.26
N HIS A 53 34.67 1.10 -24.14
CA HIS A 53 36.00 1.57 -23.76
C HIS A 53 35.83 2.60 -22.64
N GLN A 54 36.17 2.19 -21.42
CA GLN A 54 36.11 3.09 -20.27
C GLN A 54 37.22 4.13 -20.34
N SER A 55 36.85 5.40 -20.26
CA SER A 55 37.76 6.53 -20.17
C SER A 55 37.37 7.40 -18.97
N ARG A 56 38.13 8.48 -18.71
CA ARG A 56 37.76 9.44 -17.66
C ARG A 56 36.38 10.05 -17.89
N ASP A 57 36.02 10.26 -19.16
CA ASP A 57 34.79 10.93 -19.57
C ASP A 57 33.70 9.93 -20.01
N ASN A 58 34.06 8.68 -20.31
CA ASN A 58 33.15 7.60 -20.68
C ASN A 58 33.18 6.49 -19.63
N LYS A 59 32.24 6.52 -18.69
CA LYS A 59 32.13 5.52 -17.61
C LYS A 59 30.86 4.70 -17.79
N ASN A 60 30.81 3.56 -17.10
CA ASN A 60 29.54 2.86 -16.94
C ASN A 60 28.55 3.77 -16.20
N VAL A 61 27.30 3.78 -16.66
CA VAL A 61 26.24 4.59 -16.08
C VAL A 61 25.10 3.67 -15.66
N MET A 62 24.62 3.86 -14.44
CA MET A 62 23.38 3.24 -13.97
C MET A 62 22.26 4.27 -14.13
N HIS A 63 21.37 4.02 -15.08
CA HIS A 63 20.16 4.81 -15.27
C HIS A 63 19.08 4.28 -14.33
N ASN A 64 18.61 5.12 -13.42
CA ASN A 64 17.46 4.83 -12.58
C ASN A 64 16.28 5.66 -13.08
N TRP A 65 15.25 5.00 -13.58
CA TRP A 65 14.06 5.58 -14.15
C TRP A 65 12.81 5.04 -13.46
N ALA A 66 11.64 5.61 -13.79
CA ALA A 66 10.36 5.08 -13.35
C ALA A 66 9.65 4.38 -14.50
N LEU A 67 9.19 3.15 -14.30
CA LEU A 67 8.27 2.46 -15.19
C LEU A 67 6.86 2.64 -14.64
N ALA A 68 5.94 3.18 -15.45
CA ALA A 68 4.57 3.40 -15.02
C ALA A 68 3.57 2.61 -15.89
N TYR A 69 2.46 2.22 -15.29
CA TYR A 69 1.32 1.61 -15.98
C TYR A 69 0.00 1.99 -15.30
N MET A 70 -1.08 2.02 -16.09
CA MET A 70 -2.45 2.13 -15.58
C MET A 70 -3.03 0.73 -15.37
N ALA A 71 -3.81 0.53 -14.33
CA ALA A 71 -4.58 -0.69 -14.08
C ALA A 71 -6.07 -0.36 -13.99
N GLU A 72 -6.90 -1.06 -14.76
CA GLU A 72 -8.37 -0.96 -14.69
C GLU A 72 -8.84 -1.43 -13.30
N ASN A 73 -9.69 -0.65 -12.64
CA ASN A 73 -10.31 -1.07 -11.39
C ASN A 73 -11.26 -2.25 -11.66
N ARG A 74 -11.02 -3.40 -11.03
CA ARG A 74 -11.90 -4.57 -11.22
C ARG A 74 -13.31 -4.33 -10.67
N ILE A 75 -13.39 -3.52 -9.61
CA ILE A 75 -14.63 -3.14 -8.94
C ILE A 75 -14.80 -1.64 -9.17
N PRO A 76 -15.84 -1.22 -9.92
CA PRO A 76 -16.11 0.19 -10.14
C PRO A 76 -16.47 0.88 -8.83
N THR A 77 -15.77 1.96 -8.50
CA THR A 77 -16.05 2.77 -7.31
C THR A 77 -16.88 4.01 -7.62
N VAL A 78 -17.23 4.24 -8.90
CA VAL A 78 -18.05 5.37 -9.37
C VAL A 78 -19.41 5.48 -8.69
N ASN A 79 -19.98 4.36 -8.24
CA ASN A 79 -21.28 4.34 -7.56
C ASN A 79 -21.17 4.54 -6.05
N LEU A 80 -19.95 4.61 -5.49
CA LEU A 80 -19.76 4.96 -4.09
C LEU A 80 -20.01 6.46 -3.94
N SER A 81 -21.19 6.81 -3.41
CA SER A 81 -21.56 8.21 -3.22
C SER A 81 -20.65 8.87 -2.18
N ASN A 82 -19.81 9.81 -2.62
CA ASN A 82 -19.07 10.71 -1.71
C ASN A 82 -19.97 11.75 -1.02
N ASN A 83 -21.28 11.76 -1.31
CA ASN A 83 -22.21 12.81 -0.91
C ASN A 83 -22.78 12.62 0.51
N GLU A 84 -22.52 11.49 1.17
CA GLU A 84 -22.98 11.23 2.53
C GLU A 84 -21.80 11.28 3.50
N THR A 85 -21.23 12.47 3.70
CA THR A 85 -20.30 12.71 4.81
C THR A 85 -21.12 12.97 6.07
N MET A 86 -21.06 12.05 7.04
CA MET A 86 -21.65 12.26 8.36
C MET A 86 -20.54 12.52 9.40
N SER A 87 -20.86 13.29 10.45
CA SER A 87 -19.92 13.50 11.55
C SER A 87 -19.56 12.15 12.18
N ALA A 88 -18.30 11.96 12.53
CA ALA A 88 -17.84 10.72 13.17
C ALA A 88 -18.59 10.43 14.50
N ILE A 89 -19.14 11.47 15.15
CA ILE A 89 -19.92 11.36 16.39
C ILE A 89 -21.31 10.77 16.11
N ASP A 90 -21.84 10.97 14.90
CA ASP A 90 -23.19 10.57 14.51
C ASP A 90 -23.22 9.12 13.98
N ILE A 91 -22.05 8.54 13.66
CA ILE A 91 -21.96 7.15 13.20
C ILE A 91 -22.23 6.22 14.39
N PRO A 92 -23.29 5.39 14.36
CA PRO A 92 -23.56 4.47 15.45
C PRO A 92 -22.36 3.54 15.68
N VAL A 93 -21.95 3.39 16.95
CA VAL A 93 -20.86 2.46 17.33
C VAL A 93 -21.07 1.03 16.78
N PRO A 94 -22.29 0.45 16.74
CA PRO A 94 -22.51 -0.86 16.15
C PRO A 94 -22.06 -0.99 14.69
N THR A 95 -22.05 0.10 13.91
CA THR A 95 -21.59 0.09 12.51
C THR A 95 -20.09 -0.24 12.40
N PHE A 96 -19.29 0.02 13.44
CA PHE A 96 -17.87 -0.31 13.47
C PHE A 96 -17.57 -1.67 14.09
N LEU A 97 -18.55 -2.27 14.77
CA LEU A 97 -18.37 -3.54 15.45
C LEU A 97 -18.83 -4.66 14.51
N PRO A 98 -18.02 -5.72 14.34
CA PRO A 98 -18.47 -6.87 13.56
C PRO A 98 -19.77 -7.42 14.13
N SER A 99 -20.74 -7.61 13.26
CA SER A 99 -21.99 -8.31 13.56
C SER A 99 -21.73 -9.79 13.83
N LYS A 100 -22.74 -10.49 14.35
CA LYS A 100 -22.68 -11.95 14.52
C LYS A 100 -22.47 -12.63 13.17
N GLU A 101 -23.08 -12.10 12.13
CA GLU A 101 -22.99 -12.52 10.74
C GLU A 101 -21.56 -12.33 10.22
N ASP A 102 -20.91 -11.20 10.51
CA ASP A 102 -19.51 -10.95 10.14
C ASP A 102 -18.58 -11.98 10.79
N PHE A 103 -18.78 -12.28 12.08
CA PHE A 103 -17.99 -13.31 12.76
C PHE A 103 -18.22 -14.70 12.16
N GLN A 104 -19.45 -15.02 11.75
CA GLN A 104 -19.76 -16.28 11.09
C GLN A 104 -19.09 -16.38 9.73
N GLN A 105 -19.17 -15.32 8.92
CA GLN A 105 -18.48 -15.22 7.63
C GLN A 105 -16.96 -15.34 7.80
N LEU A 106 -16.39 -14.65 8.80
CA LEU A 106 -14.97 -14.75 9.12
C LEU A 106 -14.57 -16.18 9.48
N LYS A 107 -15.35 -16.88 10.31
CA LYS A 107 -15.09 -18.29 10.66
C LYS A 107 -15.10 -19.19 9.44
N ILE A 108 -16.08 -19.02 8.54
CA ILE A 108 -16.16 -19.79 7.28
C ILE A 108 -14.91 -19.54 6.43
N ARG A 109 -14.52 -18.27 6.26
CA ARG A 109 -13.31 -17.89 5.51
C ARG A 109 -12.04 -18.46 6.12
N MET A 110 -11.91 -18.43 7.44
CA MET A 110 -10.78 -19.01 8.16
C MET A 110 -10.73 -20.53 8.02
N ALA A 111 -11.86 -21.22 8.06
CA ALA A 111 -11.93 -22.66 7.86
C ALA A 111 -11.39 -23.05 6.47
N VAL A 112 -11.81 -22.35 5.41
CA VAL A 112 -11.30 -22.54 4.04
C VAL A 112 -9.78 -22.33 3.97
N MET A 113 -9.24 -21.32 4.67
CA MET A 113 -7.81 -21.08 4.69
C MET A 113 -7.03 -22.18 5.41
N VAL A 114 -7.54 -22.68 6.54
CA VAL A 114 -6.94 -23.80 7.27
C VAL A 114 -6.98 -25.07 6.44
N GLU A 115 -8.09 -25.35 5.78
CA GLU A 115 -8.25 -26.48 4.86
C GLU A 115 -7.20 -26.43 3.75
N ARG A 116 -7.01 -25.28 3.09
CA ARG A 116 -5.95 -25.09 2.07
C ARG A 116 -4.55 -25.38 2.60
N VAL A 117 -4.24 -24.92 3.82
CA VAL A 117 -2.94 -25.18 4.45
C VAL A 117 -2.78 -26.67 4.72
N ILE A 118 -3.79 -27.32 5.29
CA ILE A 118 -3.79 -28.76 5.57
C ILE A 118 -3.58 -29.56 4.28
N SER A 119 -4.37 -29.32 3.22
CA SER A 119 -4.27 -30.04 1.95
C SER A 119 -2.97 -29.76 1.19
N LYS A 120 -2.33 -28.59 1.41
CA LYS A 120 -1.03 -28.27 0.82
C LYS A 120 0.12 -29.05 1.47
N TYR A 121 0.12 -29.17 2.80
CA TYR A 121 1.28 -29.69 3.55
C TYR A 121 1.12 -31.15 4.02
N LEU A 122 -0.08 -31.64 4.27
CA LEU A 122 -0.29 -33.00 4.73
C LEU A 122 -0.55 -33.94 3.55
N VAL A 123 0.37 -34.89 3.34
CA VAL A 123 0.36 -35.83 2.19
C VAL A 123 -0.97 -36.59 2.08
N LYS A 124 -1.58 -36.96 3.21
CA LYS A 124 -2.85 -37.68 3.26
C LYS A 124 -4.03 -36.94 2.60
N TYR A 125 -3.98 -35.61 2.54
CA TYR A 125 -5.05 -34.77 2.00
C TYR A 125 -4.68 -34.17 0.63
N LYS A 126 -3.64 -34.68 -0.04
CA LYS A 126 -3.24 -34.20 -1.37
C LYS A 126 -4.20 -34.62 -2.48
N GLU A 127 -4.96 -35.69 -2.28
CA GLU A 127 -5.97 -36.16 -3.24
C GLU A 127 -7.22 -35.27 -3.20
N ASP A 128 -7.52 -34.66 -2.04
CA ASP A 128 -8.65 -33.73 -1.85
C ASP A 128 -8.34 -32.28 -2.29
N LYS A 129 -7.30 -32.06 -3.11
CA LYS A 129 -6.87 -30.72 -3.51
C LYS A 129 -7.92 -29.93 -4.28
N GLU A 130 -8.78 -30.61 -5.03
CA GLU A 130 -9.85 -29.95 -5.80
C GLU A 130 -10.93 -29.39 -4.86
N ALA A 131 -11.25 -30.08 -3.76
CA ALA A 131 -12.19 -29.60 -2.76
C ALA A 131 -11.65 -28.36 -2.00
N ALA A 132 -10.34 -28.38 -1.67
CA ALA A 132 -9.68 -27.32 -0.92
C ALA A 132 -9.55 -25.99 -1.70
N PHE A 133 -9.78 -25.99 -3.01
CA PHE A 133 -9.68 -24.78 -3.84
C PHE A 133 -11.01 -24.07 -4.06
N THR A 134 -12.01 -24.30 -3.21
CA THR A 134 -13.25 -23.53 -3.23
C THR A 134 -12.92 -22.04 -3.00
N PRO A 135 -13.23 -21.12 -3.95
CA PRO A 135 -13.01 -19.70 -3.76
C PRO A 135 -13.81 -19.18 -2.57
N ILE A 136 -13.24 -18.24 -1.82
CA ILE A 136 -14.00 -17.51 -0.81
C ILE A 136 -14.99 -16.63 -1.56
N GLN A 137 -16.26 -17.04 -1.56
CA GLN A 137 -17.31 -16.25 -2.20
C GLN A 137 -17.57 -14.97 -1.42
N HIS A 138 -17.59 -13.88 -2.15
CA HIS A 138 -18.03 -12.56 -1.71
C HIS A 138 -18.75 -11.89 -2.89
N GLU A 139 -19.48 -10.81 -2.64
CA GLU A 139 -20.31 -10.13 -3.64
C GLU A 139 -19.55 -9.84 -4.94
N GLU A 140 -18.31 -9.36 -4.80
CA GLU A 140 -17.45 -8.98 -5.92
C GLU A 140 -16.44 -10.06 -6.38
N TRP A 141 -16.61 -11.33 -5.98
CA TRP A 141 -15.57 -12.35 -6.18
C TRP A 141 -15.27 -12.64 -7.65
N GLU A 142 -16.31 -12.66 -8.50
CA GLU A 142 -16.17 -12.92 -9.93
C GLU A 142 -15.36 -11.83 -10.62
N LYS A 143 -15.56 -10.56 -10.19
CA LYS A 143 -14.82 -9.41 -10.71
C LYS A 143 -13.39 -9.42 -10.18
N SER A 144 -13.21 -9.69 -8.88
CA SER A 144 -11.90 -9.76 -8.23
C SER A 144 -11.02 -10.91 -8.73
N THR A 145 -11.59 -12.01 -9.22
CA THR A 145 -10.80 -13.16 -9.71
C THR A 145 -10.24 -12.94 -11.12
N ARG A 146 -10.82 -12.02 -11.90
CA ARG A 146 -10.34 -11.70 -13.25
C ARG A 146 -8.94 -11.09 -13.20
N LYS A 147 -8.11 -11.41 -14.20
CA LYS A 147 -6.80 -10.77 -14.38
C LYS A 147 -6.99 -9.27 -14.61
N SER A 148 -6.21 -8.43 -13.94
CA SER A 148 -6.23 -6.98 -14.20
C SER A 148 -5.88 -6.69 -15.65
N LYS A 149 -6.63 -5.79 -16.29
CA LYS A 149 -6.18 -5.17 -17.53
C LYS A 149 -5.27 -4.00 -17.17
N SER A 150 -4.12 -3.94 -17.80
CA SER A 150 -3.16 -2.87 -17.62
C SER A 150 -2.76 -2.27 -18.95
N ILE A 151 -2.48 -0.97 -18.93
CA ILE A 151 -1.97 -0.21 -20.06
C ILE A 151 -0.61 0.33 -19.65
N ASN A 152 0.41 0.00 -20.44
CA ASN A 152 1.74 0.52 -20.19
C ASN A 152 1.78 2.03 -20.50
N ILE A 153 2.12 2.86 -19.51
CA ILE A 153 2.40 4.29 -19.73
C ILE A 153 3.80 4.44 -20.34
N GLY A 154 4.73 3.56 -19.94
CA GLY A 154 6.10 3.51 -20.42
C GLY A 154 7.12 3.94 -19.38
N VAL A 155 8.36 4.13 -19.84
CA VAL A 155 9.50 4.54 -19.02
C VAL A 155 9.56 6.06 -18.97
N ILE A 156 9.56 6.59 -17.75
CA ILE A 156 9.78 7.99 -17.43
C ILE A 156 11.25 8.15 -17.06
N ASP A 157 12.02 8.74 -17.98
CA ASP A 157 13.44 9.08 -17.79
C ASP A 157 13.61 10.25 -16.79
N LYS A 158 13.36 9.95 -15.51
CA LYS A 158 13.55 10.81 -14.35
C LYS A 158 13.95 9.93 -13.17
N ASN A 159 14.88 10.43 -12.36
CA ASN A 159 15.46 9.64 -11.27
C ASN A 159 14.49 9.50 -10.08
N PRO A 160 13.91 8.32 -9.84
CA PRO A 160 12.97 8.11 -8.74
C PRO A 160 13.65 8.15 -7.36
N SER A 161 14.99 8.13 -7.31
CA SER A 161 15.77 8.25 -6.09
C SER A 161 15.91 9.67 -5.55
N SER A 162 15.56 10.67 -6.35
CA SER A 162 15.65 12.08 -5.98
C SER A 162 14.28 12.70 -5.89
N THR A 163 14.03 13.55 -4.89
CA THR A 163 12.72 14.20 -4.73
C THR A 163 12.37 15.06 -5.94
N HIS A 164 13.34 15.76 -6.53
CA HIS A 164 13.13 16.51 -7.78
C HIS A 164 12.74 15.61 -8.97
N GLY A 165 13.34 14.42 -9.06
CA GLY A 165 12.97 13.45 -10.07
C GLY A 165 11.56 12.91 -9.86
N VAL A 166 11.17 12.65 -8.61
CA VAL A 166 9.80 12.23 -8.24
C VAL A 166 8.77 13.31 -8.55
N VAL A 167 9.04 14.59 -8.27
CA VAL A 167 8.17 15.70 -8.71
C VAL A 167 7.92 15.64 -10.22
N LYS A 168 8.99 15.46 -11.02
CA LYS A 168 8.85 15.36 -12.48
C LYS A 168 8.15 14.08 -12.96
N ILE A 169 8.26 12.98 -12.22
CA ILE A 169 7.48 11.76 -12.47
C ILE A 169 6.01 12.06 -12.21
N LEU A 170 5.69 12.63 -11.05
CA LEU A 170 4.33 13.01 -10.66
C LEU A 170 3.70 13.99 -11.65
N ASP A 171 4.43 15.00 -12.13
CA ASP A 171 3.94 15.92 -13.17
C ASP A 171 3.52 15.20 -14.45
N LYS A 172 4.31 14.20 -14.88
CA LYS A 172 3.96 13.39 -16.06
C LYS A 172 2.74 12.52 -15.79
N LEU A 173 2.65 11.92 -14.61
CA LEU A 173 1.51 11.08 -14.23
C LEU A 173 0.23 11.91 -14.03
N HIS A 174 0.37 13.17 -13.61
CA HIS A 174 -0.73 14.13 -13.46
C HIS A 174 -1.41 14.43 -14.81
N ALA A 175 -0.72 14.23 -15.95
CA ALA A 175 -1.33 14.38 -17.27
C ALA A 175 -2.43 13.35 -17.56
N TYR A 176 -2.45 12.23 -16.84
CA TYR A 176 -3.50 11.22 -16.97
C TYR A 176 -4.72 11.52 -16.12
N VAL A 177 -4.59 12.36 -15.09
CA VAL A 177 -5.71 12.63 -14.19
C VAL A 177 -6.87 13.26 -14.94
N SER A 178 -8.04 12.63 -14.80
CA SER A 178 -9.28 13.11 -15.40
C SER A 178 -9.75 14.37 -14.67
N SER A 179 -9.88 15.46 -15.41
CA SER A 179 -10.45 16.72 -14.96
C SER A 179 -11.75 17.00 -15.70
N SER A 180 -12.84 17.26 -14.99
CA SER A 180 -13.99 17.99 -15.55
C SER A 180 -13.81 19.49 -15.27
N GLU A 181 -14.52 20.35 -16.02
CA GLU A 181 -14.43 21.82 -15.93
C GLU A 181 -14.60 22.38 -14.51
N GLU A 182 -15.24 21.63 -13.61
CA GLU A 182 -15.48 22.05 -12.22
C GLU A 182 -14.79 21.17 -11.16
N LYS A 183 -14.20 20.03 -11.54
CA LYS A 183 -13.66 19.08 -10.55
C LYS A 183 -12.53 18.22 -11.08
N VAL A 184 -11.45 18.17 -10.31
CA VAL A 184 -10.37 17.22 -10.51
C VAL A 184 -10.68 15.95 -9.71
N PHE A 185 -10.68 14.80 -10.38
CA PHE A 185 -10.89 13.52 -9.70
C PHE A 185 -9.55 12.98 -9.19
N PRO A 186 -9.37 12.82 -7.87
CA PRO A 186 -8.09 12.35 -7.34
C PRO A 186 -7.82 10.94 -7.86
N LEU A 187 -6.63 10.76 -8.42
CA LEU A 187 -6.14 9.49 -8.93
C LEU A 187 -5.19 8.87 -7.91
N ILE A 188 -5.46 7.62 -7.54
CA ILE A 188 -4.63 6.89 -6.60
C ILE A 188 -3.37 6.39 -7.33
N LEU A 189 -2.21 6.77 -6.81
CA LEU A 189 -0.92 6.24 -7.23
C LEU A 189 -0.40 5.17 -6.29
N TRP A 190 -0.13 4.00 -6.87
CA TRP A 190 0.56 2.89 -6.21
C TRP A 190 2.06 2.91 -6.52
N GLY A 191 2.85 2.61 -5.50
CA GLY A 191 4.28 2.38 -5.59
C GLY A 191 4.74 1.51 -4.41
N ASP A 192 6.03 1.19 -4.38
CA ASP A 192 6.63 0.57 -3.20
C ASP A 192 6.68 1.56 -2.01
N ALA A 193 7.04 1.08 -0.82
CA ALA A 193 7.04 1.89 0.38
C ALA A 193 7.92 3.16 0.27
N LEU A 194 9.06 3.04 -0.42
CA LEU A 194 10.00 4.14 -0.61
C LEU A 194 9.48 5.16 -1.64
N SER A 195 8.80 4.69 -2.68
CA SER A 195 8.13 5.54 -3.67
C SER A 195 7.01 6.35 -3.02
N CYS A 196 6.23 5.74 -2.13
CA CYS A 196 5.21 6.45 -1.36
C CYS A 196 5.81 7.52 -0.44
N GLU A 197 6.91 7.22 0.28
CA GLU A 197 7.59 8.22 1.10
C GLU A 197 8.04 9.44 0.27
N ARG A 198 8.64 9.18 -0.89
CA ARG A 198 9.10 10.25 -1.79
C ARG A 198 7.95 11.00 -2.47
N HIS A 199 6.80 10.37 -2.68
CA HIS A 199 5.58 11.08 -3.07
C HIS A 199 5.19 12.09 -2.00
N SER A 200 5.13 11.67 -0.74
CA SER A 200 4.79 12.58 0.36
C SER A 200 5.77 13.76 0.41
N ASP A 201 7.07 13.51 0.22
CA ASP A 201 8.07 14.58 0.13
C ASP A 201 7.82 15.54 -1.05
N ALA A 202 7.47 15.00 -2.22
CA ALA A 202 7.16 15.80 -3.40
C ALA A 202 5.92 16.70 -3.17
N HIS A 203 4.87 16.19 -2.51
CA HIS A 203 3.72 17.00 -2.08
C HIS A 203 4.14 18.09 -1.09
N ASN A 204 4.94 17.75 -0.08
CA ASN A 204 5.41 18.70 0.92
C ASN A 204 6.19 19.86 0.27
N ILE A 205 7.07 19.56 -0.70
CA ILE A 205 7.82 20.58 -1.44
C ILE A 205 6.89 21.52 -2.21
N ARG A 206 5.80 20.99 -2.78
CA ARG A 206 4.89 21.77 -3.61
C ARG A 206 3.67 22.33 -2.88
N SER A 207 3.52 22.04 -1.59
CA SER A 207 2.38 22.44 -0.74
C SER A 207 2.07 23.94 -0.79
N ASN A 208 3.09 24.79 -0.94
CA ASN A 208 2.94 26.25 -1.01
C ASN A 208 2.60 26.80 -2.41
N SER A 209 2.32 25.94 -3.40
CA SER A 209 1.97 26.40 -4.74
C SER A 209 0.53 26.93 -4.79
N ASN A 210 0.28 27.96 -5.59
CA ASN A 210 -1.05 28.58 -5.66
C ASN A 210 -2.07 27.71 -6.43
N ASN A 211 -1.62 26.86 -7.34
CA ASN A 211 -2.49 26.03 -8.18
C ASN A 211 -2.60 24.60 -7.63
N GLU A 212 -3.78 24.00 -7.64
CA GLU A 212 -4.03 22.61 -7.18
C GLU A 212 -3.17 21.60 -7.95
N ARG A 213 -3.07 21.77 -9.27
CA ARG A 213 -2.20 20.99 -10.15
C ARG A 213 -0.74 21.11 -9.75
N ASP A 214 -0.30 22.32 -9.41
CA ASP A 214 1.06 22.52 -8.94
C ASP A 214 1.29 21.96 -7.54
N ARG A 215 0.27 21.89 -6.69
CA ARG A 215 0.34 21.19 -5.40
C ARG A 215 0.26 19.65 -5.53
N LEU A 216 0.07 19.15 -6.76
CA LEU A 216 -0.13 17.75 -7.09
C LEU A 216 -1.37 17.12 -6.41
N GLU A 217 -2.35 17.92 -5.97
CA GLU A 217 -3.50 17.46 -5.16
C GLU A 217 -4.36 16.39 -5.83
N ALA A 218 -4.35 16.38 -7.17
CA ALA A 218 -5.08 15.42 -7.99
C ALA A 218 -4.48 14.02 -7.98
N VAL A 219 -3.26 13.88 -7.47
CA VAL A 219 -2.47 12.67 -7.54
C VAL A 219 -2.23 12.23 -6.10
N ALA A 220 -3.14 11.42 -5.58
CA ALA A 220 -3.09 11.00 -4.19
C ALA A 220 -2.16 9.79 -4.04
N ASP A 221 -1.29 9.82 -3.03
CA ASP A 221 -0.63 8.60 -2.60
C ASP A 221 -1.65 7.65 -1.94
N VAL A 222 -1.38 6.35 -2.03
CA VAL A 222 -2.14 5.39 -1.23
C VAL A 222 -1.76 5.65 0.23
N PRO A 223 -2.73 5.92 1.12
CA PRO A 223 -2.45 5.99 2.55
C PRO A 223 -1.77 4.69 2.92
N LYS A 224 -0.55 4.76 3.47
CA LYS A 224 0.23 3.58 3.86
C LYS A 224 -0.73 2.54 4.44
N HIS A 225 -0.84 1.37 3.81
CA HIS A 225 -1.07 0.17 4.61
C HIS A 225 0.17 0.07 5.49
N ARG A 226 0.17 0.81 6.62
CA ARG A 226 1.19 0.67 7.65
C ARG A 226 1.21 -0.80 7.94
N SER A 227 2.35 -1.45 7.70
CA SER A 227 2.48 -2.81 8.13
C SER A 227 2.19 -2.81 9.63
N GLU A 228 1.53 -3.85 10.15
CA GLU A 228 1.32 -3.97 11.59
C GLU A 228 2.65 -3.80 12.35
N VAL A 229 3.78 -4.14 11.71
CA VAL A 229 5.15 -3.95 12.17
C VAL A 229 5.52 -2.48 12.33
N ASP A 230 5.25 -1.61 11.34
CA ASP A 230 5.52 -0.16 11.44
C ASP A 230 4.74 0.47 12.60
N PHE A 231 3.53 -0.02 12.83
CA PHE A 231 2.69 0.42 13.96
C PHE A 231 3.20 -0.13 15.31
N CYS A 232 3.68 -1.38 15.37
CA CYS A 232 4.35 -1.93 16.54
C CYS A 232 5.61 -1.15 16.91
N MET A 233 6.41 -0.76 15.91
CA MET A 233 7.64 0.02 16.09
C MET A 233 7.34 1.42 16.66
N GLU A 234 6.21 2.02 16.30
CA GLU A 234 5.76 3.30 16.87
C GLU A 234 5.18 3.14 18.29
N LEU A 235 4.45 2.04 18.56
CA LEU A 235 3.82 1.81 19.85
C LEU A 235 4.81 1.41 20.96
N LEU A 236 5.88 0.71 20.57
CA LEU A 236 6.90 0.17 21.48
C LEU A 236 8.22 0.96 21.46
N GLY A 237 8.35 1.91 20.52
CA GLY A 237 9.62 2.53 20.17
C GLY A 237 10.54 1.57 19.41
N GLU A 238 11.53 2.11 18.70
CA GLU A 238 12.60 1.29 18.12
C GLU A 238 13.47 0.70 19.23
N THR A 239 13.10 -0.45 19.76
CA THR A 239 13.96 -1.20 20.67
C THR A 239 14.90 -2.10 19.85
N ASP A 240 16.13 -2.31 20.35
CA ASP A 240 17.06 -3.26 19.74
C ASP A 240 16.44 -4.67 19.67
N ASP A 241 15.58 -5.02 20.62
CA ASP A 241 14.88 -6.30 20.62
C ASP A 241 13.89 -6.45 19.46
N THR A 242 13.10 -5.41 19.12
CA THR A 242 12.23 -5.45 17.92
C THR A 242 13.02 -5.64 16.63
N ARG A 243 14.14 -4.93 16.45
CA ARG A 243 15.00 -5.09 15.26
C ARG A 243 15.64 -6.48 15.20
N ASN A 244 16.05 -7.02 16.34
CA ASN A 244 16.64 -8.34 16.45
C ASN A 244 15.61 -9.45 16.17
N VAL A 245 14.37 -9.34 16.65
CA VAL A 245 13.29 -10.29 16.31
C VAL A 245 13.10 -10.38 14.80
N ILE A 246 12.95 -9.23 14.12
CA ILE A 246 12.79 -9.19 12.64
C ILE A 246 14.01 -9.84 11.96
N LYS A 247 15.22 -9.46 12.37
CA LYS A 247 16.46 -10.00 11.81
C LYS A 247 16.57 -11.52 11.98
N PHE A 248 16.26 -12.05 13.17
CA PHE A 248 16.34 -13.48 13.45
C PHE A 248 15.23 -14.27 12.75
N GLN A 249 14.03 -13.71 12.66
CA GLN A 249 12.93 -14.32 11.91
C GLN A 249 13.27 -14.44 10.41
N MET A 250 13.75 -13.36 9.79
CA MET A 250 14.22 -13.41 8.39
C MET A 250 15.40 -14.38 8.20
N SER A 251 16.28 -14.53 9.20
CA SER A 251 17.39 -15.47 9.14
C SER A 251 16.94 -16.93 9.29
N LEU A 252 15.90 -17.18 10.09
CA LEU A 252 15.29 -18.49 10.25
C LEU A 252 14.55 -18.93 8.99
N GLU A 253 13.85 -18.02 8.33
CA GLU A 253 13.19 -18.27 7.04
C GLU A 253 14.19 -18.66 5.94
N LYS A 254 15.36 -18.01 5.92
CA LYS A 254 16.46 -18.36 5.01
C LYS A 254 17.16 -19.67 5.39
N HIS A 255 17.19 -20.01 6.68
CA HIS A 255 17.93 -21.16 7.21
C HIS A 255 17.09 -21.95 8.25
N PRO A 256 16.06 -22.70 7.80
CA PRO A 256 15.06 -23.30 8.69
C PRO A 256 15.59 -24.37 9.66
N GLY A 257 16.83 -24.85 9.47
CA GLY A 257 17.48 -25.82 10.36
C GLY A 257 18.42 -25.21 11.41
N ASN A 258 18.63 -23.89 11.41
CA ASN A 258 19.60 -23.27 12.30
C ASN A 258 19.03 -23.05 13.71
N LYS A 259 19.32 -23.99 14.61
CA LYS A 259 18.88 -23.95 16.02
C LYS A 259 19.32 -22.67 16.75
N SER A 260 20.47 -22.08 16.38
CA SER A 260 20.96 -20.85 17.02
C SER A 260 20.06 -19.65 16.73
N PHE A 261 19.52 -19.54 15.51
CA PHE A 261 18.57 -18.49 15.16
C PHE A 261 17.23 -18.69 15.85
N ALA A 262 16.75 -19.93 15.98
CA ALA A 262 15.53 -20.22 16.72
C ALA A 262 15.65 -19.80 18.19
N THR A 263 16.74 -20.22 18.86
CA THR A 263 16.98 -19.85 20.26
C THR A 263 17.16 -18.34 20.44
N SER A 264 17.85 -17.67 19.51
CA SER A 264 18.00 -16.21 19.58
C SER A 264 16.68 -15.48 19.38
N LEU A 265 15.85 -15.95 18.44
CA LEU A 265 14.50 -15.44 18.23
C LEU A 265 13.64 -15.61 19.49
N ASP A 266 13.66 -16.79 20.12
CA ASP A 266 12.90 -17.05 21.36
C ASP A 266 13.33 -16.11 22.50
N ILE A 267 14.63 -15.88 22.67
CA ILE A 267 15.17 -14.96 23.70
C ILE A 267 14.68 -13.53 23.45
N HIS A 268 14.79 -13.03 22.23
CA HIS A 268 14.36 -11.66 21.92
C HIS A 268 12.84 -11.51 21.94
N MET A 269 12.10 -12.54 21.54
CA MET A 269 10.64 -12.57 21.68
C MET A 269 10.22 -12.53 23.16
N ALA A 270 10.89 -13.25 24.05
CA ALA A 270 10.60 -13.21 25.49
C ALA A 270 10.91 -11.82 26.11
N LYS A 271 11.98 -11.16 25.67
CA LYS A 271 12.29 -9.78 26.08
C LYS A 271 11.25 -8.79 25.58
N LEU A 272 10.87 -8.90 24.30
CA LEU A 272 9.84 -8.07 23.69
C LEU A 272 8.50 -8.25 24.41
N GLN A 273 8.12 -9.51 24.70
CA GLN A 273 6.94 -9.85 25.49
C GLN A 273 6.96 -9.19 26.87
N THR A 274 8.09 -9.25 27.58
CA THR A 274 8.24 -8.59 28.89
C THR A 274 8.09 -7.07 28.78
N SER A 275 8.65 -6.46 27.74
CA SER A 275 8.57 -5.01 27.50
C SER A 275 7.13 -4.57 27.18
N VAL A 276 6.46 -5.31 26.30
CA VAL A 276 5.03 -5.09 25.95
C VAL A 276 4.16 -5.20 27.19
N SER A 277 4.34 -6.23 28.02
CA SER A 277 3.58 -6.39 29.27
C SER A 277 3.83 -5.25 30.26
N LYS A 278 5.07 -4.76 30.36
CA LYS A 278 5.40 -3.60 31.21
C LYS A 278 4.71 -2.33 30.75
N GLU A 279 4.78 -2.00 29.45
CA GLU A 279 4.12 -0.81 28.91
C GLU A 279 2.59 -0.95 28.95
N HIS A 280 2.03 -2.14 28.69
CA HIS A 280 0.60 -2.39 28.87
C HIS A 280 0.15 -2.12 30.31
N ASN A 281 0.86 -2.64 31.32
CA ASN A 281 0.54 -2.40 32.73
C ASN A 281 0.69 -0.92 33.11
N LYS A 282 1.70 -0.23 32.57
CA LYS A 282 1.89 1.21 32.76
C LYS A 282 0.72 2.01 32.18
N LEU A 283 0.31 1.73 30.94
CA LEU A 283 -0.83 2.38 30.29
C LEU A 283 -2.15 2.09 31.03
N LYS A 284 -2.33 0.85 31.51
CA LYS A 284 -3.47 0.47 32.34
C LYS A 284 -3.51 1.25 33.65
N ASN A 285 -2.37 1.42 34.32
CA ASN A 285 -2.27 2.23 35.54
C ASN A 285 -2.54 3.71 35.28
N ILE A 286 -2.05 4.25 34.15
CA ILE A 286 -2.37 5.61 33.72
C ILE A 286 -3.88 5.78 33.57
N LEU A 287 -4.58 4.85 32.90
CA LEU A 287 -6.05 4.91 32.79
C LEU A 287 -6.78 4.80 34.12
N LEU A 288 -6.27 4.01 35.06
CA LEU A 288 -6.87 3.89 36.39
C LEU A 288 -6.75 5.18 37.20
N HIS A 289 -5.74 6.00 36.94
CA HIS A 289 -5.48 7.26 37.64
C HIS A 289 -5.99 8.50 36.88
N GLU A 290 -6.00 8.49 35.55
CA GLU A 290 -6.51 9.56 34.69
C GLU A 290 -8.00 9.35 34.36
N ASN A 291 -8.85 9.50 35.37
CA ASN A 291 -10.30 9.40 35.20
C ASN A 291 -10.98 10.76 34.90
N THR A 292 -10.23 11.75 34.41
CA THR A 292 -10.74 13.14 34.25
C THR A 292 -10.68 13.71 32.83
N ASP A 293 -9.92 13.12 31.90
CA ASP A 293 -9.86 13.61 30.50
C ASP A 293 -10.26 12.52 29.49
N ILE A 294 -11.43 12.74 28.87
CA ILE A 294 -12.08 11.82 27.93
C ILE A 294 -11.22 11.59 26.67
N ASN A 295 -10.43 12.58 26.24
CA ASN A 295 -9.63 12.48 25.01
C ASN A 295 -8.31 11.72 25.25
N ALA A 296 -7.65 11.94 26.39
CA ALA A 296 -6.50 11.16 26.81
C ALA A 296 -6.87 9.68 26.98
N SER A 297 -8.03 9.42 27.62
CA SER A 297 -8.56 8.07 27.83
C SER A 297 -8.83 7.32 26.52
N ARG A 298 -9.30 7.98 25.44
CA ARG A 298 -9.51 7.34 24.12
C ARG A 298 -8.20 6.91 23.44
N SER A 299 -7.18 7.76 23.47
CA SER A 299 -5.87 7.45 22.90
C SER A 299 -5.21 6.28 23.62
N VAL A 300 -5.27 6.27 24.95
CA VAL A 300 -4.70 5.20 25.77
C VAL A 300 -5.49 3.89 25.63
N ASN A 301 -6.82 3.92 25.62
CA ASN A 301 -7.65 2.74 25.37
C ASN A 301 -7.38 2.12 23.99
N ARG A 302 -7.14 2.94 22.97
CA ARG A 302 -6.74 2.46 21.63
C ARG A 302 -5.39 1.75 21.69
N LYS A 303 -4.40 2.30 22.39
CA LYS A 303 -3.08 1.66 22.58
C LYS A 303 -3.19 0.33 23.33
N ILE A 304 -4.06 0.25 24.35
CA ILE A 304 -4.30 -0.98 25.12
C ILE A 304 -4.95 -2.08 24.26
N ARG A 305 -6.03 -1.77 23.54
CA ARG A 305 -6.70 -2.76 22.67
C ARG A 305 -5.77 -3.31 21.60
N ILE A 306 -4.89 -2.47 21.05
CA ILE A 306 -3.94 -2.90 20.04
C ILE A 306 -2.83 -3.76 20.67
N ALA A 307 -2.32 -3.38 21.84
CA ALA A 307 -1.40 -4.24 22.59
C ALA A 307 -2.03 -5.62 22.87
N GLU A 308 -3.31 -5.68 23.27
CA GLU A 308 -4.05 -6.93 23.46
C GLU A 308 -4.20 -7.76 22.18
N MET A 309 -4.50 -7.12 21.04
CA MET A 309 -4.56 -7.79 19.75
C MET A 309 -3.21 -8.38 19.33
N LEU A 310 -2.12 -7.63 19.51
CA LEU A 310 -0.75 -8.09 19.21
C LEU A 310 -0.34 -9.25 20.12
N MET A 311 -0.63 -9.15 21.42
CA MET A 311 -0.39 -10.24 22.38
C MET A 311 -1.16 -11.51 21.98
N LYS A 312 -2.44 -11.39 21.60
CA LYS A 312 -3.25 -12.52 21.15
C LYS A 312 -2.74 -13.15 19.85
N LYS A 313 -2.30 -12.33 18.88
CA LYS A 313 -1.76 -12.79 17.59
C LYS A 313 -0.45 -13.55 17.78
N TRP A 314 0.39 -13.14 18.73
CA TRP A 314 1.67 -13.77 19.03
C TRP A 314 1.56 -14.90 20.08
N LYS A 315 0.34 -15.32 20.45
CA LYS A 315 0.08 -16.34 21.48
C LYS A 315 0.76 -16.01 22.82
N ILE A 316 0.87 -14.73 23.13
CA ILE A 316 1.34 -14.23 24.41
C ILE A 316 0.13 -14.28 25.34
N TYR A 317 0.10 -15.27 26.23
CA TYR A 317 -0.92 -15.42 27.25
C TYR A 317 -0.38 -14.94 28.60
N PHE A 318 -1.21 -14.20 29.35
CA PHE A 318 -0.96 -13.97 30.77
C PHE A 318 -1.32 -15.25 31.54
N TRP A 319 -0.45 -15.59 32.49
CA TRP A 319 -0.87 -16.23 33.74
C TRP A 319 -1.05 -15.10 34.75
#